data_AF-A0A538JGX1-F1
#
_entry.id   AF-A0A538JGX1-F1
#
_cell.length_a   1.000
_cell.length_b   1.000
_cell.length_c   1.000
_cell.angle_alpha   90.00
_cell.angle_beta   90.00
_cell.angle_gamma   90.00
#
_symmetry.space_group_name_H-M   'P 1'
#
loop_
_entity.id
_entity.type
_entity.pdbx_description
1 polymer ?
#
loop_
_entity_poly.entity_id
_entity_poly.type
_entity_poly.pdbx_seq_one_letter_code
_entity_poly.pdbx_strand_id
1 'polypeptide(L)'
;MGLAAAAALGRAGRSATVLEQFEFGHDRGSSHGTARIFKVSYPEPQFVRLAQESLVRWRELEDQTGDEILMMTGMLDVGRIEGRREALKECGADFEFLAAAMIVLISQ
;
A
#
# COMPACT_ATOMS: atom_id res chain seq x y z
N MET A 1 2.85 11.70 1.50
CA MET A 1 3.94 11.84 0.49
C MET A 1 5.06 12.76 0.97
N GLY A 2 4.81 14.04 1.28
CA GLY A 2 5.87 15.01 1.63
C GLY A 2 6.81 14.57 2.77
N LEU A 3 6.25 14.09 3.90
CA LEU A 3 7.04 13.61 5.03
C LEU A 3 7.91 12.38 4.68
N ALA A 4 7.38 11.43 3.92
CA ALA A 4 8.12 10.25 3.49
C ALA A 4 9.32 10.63 2.59
N ALA A 5 9.13 11.61 1.69
CA ALA A 5 10.21 12.14 0.86
C ALA A 5 11.28 12.86 1.69
N ALA A 6 10.87 13.71 2.64
CA ALA A 6 11.80 14.41 3.54
C ALA A 6 12.61 13.42 4.40
N ALA A 7 11.97 12.37 4.93
CA ALA A 7 12.65 11.30 5.66
C ALA A 7 13.67 10.55 4.79
N ALA A 8 13.33 10.26 3.53
CA ALA A 8 14.27 9.63 2.59
C ALA A 8 15.48 10.54 2.28
N LEU A 9 15.25 11.85 2.09
CA LEU A 9 16.32 12.84 1.89
C LEU A 9 17.22 12.94 3.13
N GLY A 10 16.63 12.98 4.33
CA GLY A 10 17.37 12.99 5.59
C GLY A 10 18.27 11.77 5.75
N ARG A 11 17.76 10.56 5.46
CA ARG A 11 18.57 9.32 5.44
C ARG A 11 19.70 9.35 4.41
N ALA A 12 19.54 10.09 3.31
CA ALA A 12 20.58 10.30 2.31
C ALA A 12 21.57 11.44 2.68
N GLY A 13 21.52 11.97 3.91
CA GLY A 13 22.39 13.05 4.38
C GLY A 13 22.07 14.41 3.74
N ARG A 14 20.85 14.60 3.24
CA ARG A 14 20.41 15.85 2.60
C ARG A 14 19.47 16.62 3.52
N SER A 15 19.67 17.92 3.61
CA SER A 15 18.75 18.83 4.30
C SER A 15 17.49 19.04 3.47
N ALA A 16 16.34 18.99 4.12
CA ALA A 16 15.04 19.26 3.50
C ALA A 16 14.17 20.11 4.44
N THR A 17 13.43 21.06 3.86
CA THR A 17 12.40 21.84 4.56
C THR A 17 11.04 21.41 4.05
N VAL A 18 10.14 21.01 4.95
CA VAL A 18 8.75 20.71 4.62
C VAL A 18 7.90 21.93 4.96
N LEU A 19 7.20 22.46 3.97
CA LEU A 19 6.24 23.55 4.13
C LEU A 19 4.84 22.96 4.00
N GLU A 20 4.05 23.06 5.06
CA GLU A 20 2.65 22.64 5.12
C GLU A 20 1.78 23.88 5.32
N GLN A 21 0.69 23.97 4.55
CA GLN A 21 -0.23 25.11 4.61
C GLN A 21 -1.05 25.09 5.91
N PHE A 22 -1.31 23.90 6.45
CA PHE A 22 -2.12 23.69 7.66
C PHE A 22 -1.29 23.11 8.82
N GLU A 23 -1.97 22.60 9.84
CA GLU A 23 -1.34 21.93 10.98
C GLU A 23 -0.98 20.48 10.65
N PHE A 24 0.01 19.92 11.35
CA PHE A 24 0.34 18.50 11.21
C PHE A 24 -0.86 17.61 11.56
N GLY A 25 -1.17 16.66 10.69
CA GLY A 25 -2.28 15.73 10.90
C GLY A 25 -3.67 16.30 10.60
N HIS A 26 -3.78 17.48 9.97
CA HIS A 26 -5.05 18.07 9.57
C HIS A 26 -5.91 17.12 8.69
N ASP A 27 -7.22 17.33 8.72
CA ASP A 27 -8.20 16.52 7.96
C ASP A 27 -8.53 17.08 6.56
N ARG A 28 -8.01 18.26 6.22
CA ARG A 28 -8.25 18.96 4.94
C ARG A 28 -7.55 18.37 3.70
N GLY A 29 -6.97 17.18 3.81
CA GLY A 29 -6.17 16.52 2.77
C GLY A 29 -6.70 15.15 2.39
N SER A 30 -5.86 14.28 1.81
CA SER A 30 -6.23 12.90 1.46
C SER A 30 -5.69 11.84 2.42
N SER A 31 -4.96 12.27 3.46
CA SER A 31 -4.32 11.39 4.46
C SER A 31 -5.16 11.12 5.70
N HIS A 32 -6.27 11.84 5.89
CA HIS A 32 -7.10 11.75 7.10
C HIS A 32 -7.79 10.40 7.28
N GLY A 33 -8.37 10.13 8.44
CA GLY A 33 -9.01 8.85 8.75
C GLY A 33 -8.01 7.80 9.24
N THR A 34 -8.52 6.66 9.67
CA THR A 34 -7.77 5.75 10.56
C THR A 34 -7.06 4.61 9.85
N ALA A 35 -7.45 4.28 8.62
CA ALA A 35 -6.88 3.15 7.89
C ALA A 35 -6.84 3.41 6.38
N ARG A 36 -5.95 2.67 5.70
CA ARG A 36 -5.85 2.59 4.24
C ARG A 36 -5.54 1.15 3.84
N ILE A 37 -6.06 0.76 2.69
CA ILE A 37 -5.78 -0.55 2.11
C ILE A 37 -4.35 -0.56 1.58
N PHE A 38 -3.55 -1.53 2.01
CA PHE A 38 -2.33 -1.91 1.31
C PHE A 38 -2.69 -2.92 0.21
N LYS A 39 -2.43 -2.58 -1.06
CA LYS A 39 -2.84 -3.36 -2.23
C LYS A 39 -1.64 -3.66 -3.11
N VAL A 40 -1.50 -4.93 -3.49
CA VAL A 40 -0.49 -5.39 -4.48
C VAL A 40 -1.12 -5.64 -5.87
N SER A 41 -2.42 -5.93 -5.92
CA SER A 41 -3.12 -6.37 -7.13
C SER A 41 -3.47 -5.22 -8.08
N TYR A 42 -2.61 -4.93 -9.05
CA TYR A 42 -2.84 -3.95 -10.11
C TYR A 42 -2.82 -4.63 -11.49
N PRO A 43 -3.59 -4.13 -12.48
CA PRO A 43 -3.50 -4.66 -13.84
C PRO A 43 -2.20 -4.26 -14.56
N GLU A 44 -1.53 -3.19 -14.12
CA GLU A 44 -0.22 -2.80 -14.63
C GLU A 44 0.92 -3.39 -13.76
N PRO A 45 1.81 -4.23 -14.32
CA PRO A 45 2.90 -4.87 -13.57
C PRO A 45 3.83 -3.89 -12.84
N GLN A 46 4.02 -2.69 -13.39
CA GLN A 46 4.82 -1.64 -12.75
C GLN A 46 4.28 -1.19 -11.38
N PHE A 47 2.96 -1.20 -11.20
CA PHE A 47 2.35 -0.86 -9.91
C PHE A 47 2.39 -2.04 -8.94
N VAL A 48 2.36 -3.28 -9.44
CA VAL A 48 2.60 -4.47 -8.61
C VAL A 48 4.01 -4.44 -8.03
N ARG A 49 5.03 -4.19 -8.87
CA ARG A 49 6.43 -4.06 -8.43
C ARG A 49 6.61 -2.91 -7.45
N LEU A 50 6.02 -1.74 -7.73
CA LEU A 50 6.06 -0.60 -6.82
C LEU A 50 5.40 -0.91 -5.47
N ALA A 51 4.30 -1.65 -5.47
CA ALA A 51 3.66 -2.09 -4.24
C ALA A 51 4.56 -3.05 -3.45
N GLN A 52 5.18 -4.04 -4.10
CA GLN A 52 6.13 -4.96 -3.45
C GLN A 52 7.33 -4.22 -2.86
N GLU A 53 7.92 -3.27 -3.58
CA GLU A 53 8.99 -2.42 -3.04
C GLU A 53 8.52 -1.57 -1.86
N SER A 54 7.31 -1.01 -1.95
CA SER A 54 6.74 -0.23 -0.85
C SER A 54 6.50 -1.07 0.40
N LEU A 55 6.15 -2.36 0.26
CA LEU A 55 5.97 -3.27 1.39
C LEU A 55 7.26 -3.37 2.22
N VAL A 56 8.41 -3.50 1.55
CA VAL A 56 9.72 -3.54 2.22
C VAL A 56 9.95 -2.24 3.00
N ARG A 57 9.65 -1.08 2.41
CA ARG A 57 9.81 0.22 3.08
C ARG A 57 8.89 0.42 4.27
N TRP A 58 7.67 -0.14 4.22
CA TRP A 58 6.77 -0.11 5.36
C TRP A 58 7.28 -0.98 6.51
N ARG A 59 7.77 -2.20 6.22
CA ARG A 59 8.39 -3.06 7.25
C ARG A 59 9.62 -2.39 7.87
N GLU A 60 10.48 -1.78 7.06
CA GLU A 60 11.62 -1.00 7.56
C GLU A 60 11.19 0.17 8.46
N LEU A 61 10.02 0.77 8.20
CA LEU A 61 9.48 1.84 9.03
C LEU A 61 9.00 1.30 10.38
N GLU A 62 8.28 0.18 10.40
CA GLU A 62 7.89 -0.51 11.64
C GLU A 62 9.13 -0.86 12.49
N ASP A 63 10.18 -1.40 11.87
CA ASP A 63 11.43 -1.71 12.57
C ASP A 63 12.10 -0.46 13.16
N GLN A 64 12.01 0.69 12.48
CA GLN A 64 12.59 1.95 12.92
C GLN A 64 11.83 2.61 14.06
N THR A 65 10.49 2.53 14.05
CA THR A 65 9.66 3.21 15.07
C THR A 65 9.31 2.29 16.23
N GLY A 66 9.32 0.96 16.02
CA GLY A 66 8.81 -0.03 16.96
C GLY A 66 7.27 -0.11 16.97
N ASP A 67 6.58 0.60 16.07
CA ASP A 67 5.13 0.58 15.96
C ASP A 67 4.67 -0.49 14.97
N GLU A 68 3.51 -1.10 15.25
CA GLU A 68 2.78 -1.91 14.27
C GLU A 68 1.98 -0.99 13.35
N ILE A 69 2.37 -0.92 12.07
CA ILE A 69 1.80 -0.01 11.06
C ILE A 69 1.01 -0.81 10.01
N LEU A 70 1.47 -2.00 9.64
CA LEU A 70 0.87 -2.88 8.64
C LEU A 70 0.16 -4.07 9.27
N MET A 71 -1.16 -3.96 9.38
CA MET A 71 -2.04 -5.09 9.61
C MET A 71 -2.44 -5.75 8.28
N MET A 72 -1.82 -6.89 7.96
CA MET A 72 -2.10 -7.62 6.70
C MET A 72 -3.36 -8.48 6.82
N THR A 73 -4.50 -7.94 6.39
CA THR A 73 -5.81 -8.63 6.48
C THR A 73 -6.16 -9.48 5.26
N GLY A 74 -5.29 -9.53 4.25
CA GLY A 74 -5.61 -10.09 2.94
C GLY A 74 -6.50 -9.15 2.09
N MET A 75 -6.70 -9.53 0.83
CA MET A 75 -7.52 -8.79 -0.13
C MET A 75 -8.29 -9.76 -1.03
N LEU A 76 -9.56 -9.45 -1.26
CA LEU A 76 -10.39 -10.11 -2.25
C LEU A 76 -10.71 -9.13 -3.39
N ASP A 77 -10.21 -9.44 -4.59
CA ASP A 77 -10.60 -8.73 -5.82
C ASP A 77 -11.65 -9.57 -6.56
N VAL A 78 -12.79 -8.94 -6.90
CA VAL A 78 -13.89 -9.56 -7.65
C VAL A 78 -14.17 -8.79 -8.95
N GLY A 79 -14.77 -9.46 -9.93
CA GLY A 79 -15.11 -8.86 -11.23
C GLY A 79 -14.01 -9.08 -12.28
N ARG A 80 -13.63 -8.02 -13.01
CA ARG A 80 -12.61 -8.08 -14.09
C ARG A 80 -11.21 -8.19 -13.48
N ILE A 81 -10.74 -9.40 -13.30
CA ILE A 81 -9.47 -9.71 -12.60
C ILE A 81 -8.38 -10.24 -13.52
N GLU A 82 -8.66 -10.47 -14.80
CA GLU A 82 -7.75 -11.12 -15.75
C GLU A 82 -6.42 -10.36 -15.86
N GLY A 83 -6.47 -9.04 -16.12
CA GLY A 83 -5.26 -8.22 -16.21
C GLY A 83 -4.49 -8.14 -14.89
N ARG A 84 -5.19 -8.12 -13.74
CA ARG A 84 -4.55 -8.16 -12.42
C ARG A 84 -3.85 -9.48 -12.18
N ARG A 85 -4.49 -10.59 -12.55
CA ARG A 85 -3.94 -11.93 -12.43
C ARG A 85 -2.69 -12.10 -13.28
N GLU A 86 -2.71 -11.60 -14.52
CA GLU A 86 -1.54 -11.62 -15.41
C GLU A 86 -0.37 -10.83 -14.82
N ALA A 87 -0.64 -9.60 -14.36
CA ALA A 87 0.39 -8.75 -13.75
C ALA A 87 0.95 -9.34 -12.45
N LEU A 88 0.11 -9.93 -11.59
CA LEU A 88 0.54 -10.61 -10.37
C LEU A 88 1.45 -11.81 -10.69
N LYS A 89 1.07 -12.62 -11.69
CA LYS A 89 1.91 -13.74 -12.17
C LYS A 89 3.25 -13.25 -12.71
N GLU A 90 3.25 -12.22 -13.56
CA GLU A 90 4.48 -11.64 -14.11
C GLU A 90 5.43 -11.18 -13.00
N CYS A 91 4.89 -10.57 -11.95
CA CYS A 91 5.68 -10.03 -10.84
C CYS A 91 5.99 -11.07 -9.74
N GLY A 92 5.65 -12.34 -9.93
CA GLY A 92 5.86 -13.40 -8.95
C GLY A 92 5.17 -13.15 -7.60
N ALA A 93 4.04 -12.44 -7.61
CA ALA A 93 3.28 -12.18 -6.39
C ALA A 93 2.44 -13.42 -6.00
N ASP A 94 2.36 -13.70 -4.71
CA ASP A 94 1.51 -14.77 -4.19
C ASP A 94 0.03 -14.38 -4.29
N PHE A 95 -0.79 -15.24 -4.89
CA PHE A 95 -2.25 -15.09 -4.92
C PHE A 95 -2.93 -16.45 -5.12
N GLU A 96 -4.20 -16.53 -4.72
CA GLU A 96 -5.06 -17.67 -4.98
C GLU A 96 -6.22 -17.26 -5.88
N PHE A 97 -6.60 -18.14 -6.80
CA PHE A 97 -7.82 -17.96 -7.59
C PHE A 97 -8.96 -18.75 -6.95
N LEU A 98 -10.01 -18.05 -6.54
CA LEU A 98 -11.22 -18.64 -5.99
C LEU A 98 -12.30 -18.70 -7.07
N ALA A 99 -12.91 -19.87 -7.25
CA ALA A 99 -14.10 -20.00 -8.10
C ALA A 99 -15.27 -19.24 -7.47
N ALA A 100 -16.17 -18.69 -8.29
CA ALA A 100 -17.32 -17.92 -7.80
C ALA A 100 -18.20 -18.71 -6.80
N ALA A 101 -18.32 -20.03 -6.98
CA ALA A 101 -19.06 -20.91 -6.08
C ALA A 101 -18.46 -21.02 -4.66
N MET A 102 -17.21 -20.61 -4.45
CA MET A 102 -16.53 -20.61 -3.15
C MET A 102 -16.75 -19.31 -2.37
N ILE A 103 -17.32 -18.28 -3.00
CA ILE A 103 -17.52 -16.96 -2.39
C ILE A 103 -19.00 -16.81 -2.01
N VAL A 104 -19.29 -16.77 -0.72
CA VAL A 104 -20.63 -16.49 -0.18
C VAL A 104 -20.67 -15.04 0.30
N LEU A 105 -21.47 -14.21 -0.36
CA LEU A 105 -21.73 -12.85 0.08
C LEU A 105 -22.94 -12.85 1.01
N ILE A 106 -22.74 -12.44 2.26
CA ILE A 106 -23.82 -12.22 3.22
C ILE A 106 -24.23 -10.75 3.09
N SER A 107 -25.34 -10.48 2.39
CA SER A 107 -25.97 -9.16 2.42
C SER A 107 -26.80 -9.01 3.69
N GLN A 108 -26.66 -7.88 4.38
CA GLN A 108 -27.60 -7.43 5.40
C GLN A 108 -28.89 -6.92 4.74
#